data_AF-A0AAV4B2D1-F1
#
_entry.id   AF-A0AAV4B2D1-F1
#
_cell.length_a   1.000
_cell.length_b   1.000
_cell.length_c   1.000
_cell.angle_alpha   90.00
_cell.angle_beta   90.00
_cell.angle_gamma   90.00
#
_symmetry.space_group_name_H-M   'P 1'
#
loop_
_entity.id
_entity.type
_entity.pdbx_description
1 polymer ?
#
loop_
_entity_poly.entity_id
_entity_poly.type
_entity_poly.pdbx_seq_one_letter_code
_entity_poly.pdbx_strand_id
1 'polypeptide(L)'
;MKTKLALRMDLDVSDLFTESGHVCEKCVVHWTHEMCEMVEELPNMEHSVKDDVKYSLVYIAGYVIRKDKEEVEDSCSYFEKFGAFTLSLSRGGLFQAGDSVCQWTIFCYMMFQSVWEKVCRNSLNEIFIEISQNYGFKMDKHHCFALSNILFNNLCNITNLPSDKEPKQKVLKLP
;
A
#
# COMPACT_ATOMS: atom_id res chain seq x y z
N MET A 1 5.76 28.53 11.76
CA MET A 1 6.86 28.67 10.78
C MET A 1 6.50 27.75 9.61
N LYS A 2 6.10 28.33 8.46
CA LYS A 2 5.71 27.59 7.24
C LYS A 2 6.92 27.54 6.32
N THR A 3 7.42 26.36 6.00
CA THR A 3 8.54 26.22 5.06
C THR A 3 7.97 26.24 3.64
N LYS A 4 8.26 27.31 2.89
CA LYS A 4 8.00 27.39 1.44
C LYS A 4 8.99 26.48 0.71
N LEU A 5 8.51 25.65 -0.22
CA LEU A 5 9.36 25.05 -1.25
C LEU A 5 9.89 26.19 -2.14
N ALA A 6 11.21 26.34 -2.21
CA ALA A 6 11.88 27.19 -3.18
C ALA A 6 12.41 26.30 -4.31
N LEU A 7 11.81 26.40 -5.49
CA LEU A 7 12.32 25.82 -6.73
C LEU A 7 13.55 26.64 -7.18
N ARG A 8 14.74 26.04 -7.18
CA ARG A 8 15.91 26.60 -7.84
C ARG A 8 15.72 26.45 -9.36
N MET A 9 15.90 27.55 -10.09
CA MET A 9 15.69 27.67 -11.54
C MET A 9 17.00 27.60 -12.34
N ASP A 10 17.89 26.68 -12.00
CA ASP A 10 19.06 26.36 -12.83
C ASP A 10 19.10 24.84 -13.04
N LEU A 11 18.11 24.33 -13.77
CA LEU A 11 18.06 22.92 -14.17
C LEU A 11 18.48 22.83 -15.65
N ASP A 12 19.62 22.19 -15.84
CA ASP A 12 20.11 21.72 -17.13
C ASP A 12 19.03 20.81 -17.76
N VAL A 13 18.66 21.08 -19.00
CA VAL A 13 17.54 20.43 -19.71
C VAL A 13 17.80 18.93 -19.95
N SER A 14 19.01 18.46 -19.63
CA SER A 14 19.37 17.05 -19.61
C SER A 14 18.85 16.28 -18.37
N ASP A 15 18.35 16.95 -17.32
CA ASP A 15 17.81 16.31 -16.09
C ASP A 15 16.30 15.98 -16.16
N LEU A 16 15.60 16.34 -17.24
CA LEU A 16 14.16 16.12 -17.40
C LEU A 16 13.75 14.65 -17.67
N PHE A 17 14.73 13.73 -17.74
CA PHE A 17 14.50 12.28 -17.82
C PHE A 17 14.90 11.52 -16.55
N THR A 18 15.17 12.22 -15.45
CA THR A 18 15.34 11.54 -14.17
C THR A 18 13.97 11.17 -13.60
N GLU A 19 13.53 9.93 -13.85
CA GLU A 19 12.75 9.21 -12.83
C GLU A 19 13.45 9.50 -11.50
N SER A 20 12.74 10.02 -10.49
CA SER A 20 13.36 10.42 -9.23
C SER A 20 14.04 9.20 -8.60
N GLY A 21 15.32 9.02 -8.91
CA GLY A 21 16.07 7.80 -8.69
C GLY A 21 16.50 7.75 -7.23
N HIS A 22 15.54 7.51 -6.34
CA HIS A 22 15.89 7.09 -5.00
C HIS A 22 16.50 5.69 -5.08
N VAL A 23 17.82 5.64 -5.12
CA VAL A 23 18.62 4.43 -5.00
C VAL A 23 19.14 4.39 -3.58
N CYS A 24 18.60 3.49 -2.77
CA CYS A 24 19.14 3.15 -1.45
C CYS A 24 19.70 1.73 -1.48
N GLU A 25 20.46 1.36 -0.46
CA GLU A 25 21.05 0.01 -0.32
C GLU A 25 20.00 -1.11 -0.38
N LYS A 26 18.74 -0.79 -0.05
CA LYS A 26 17.60 -1.72 -0.08
C LYS A 26 16.81 -1.70 -1.39
N CYS A 27 17.21 -0.94 -2.41
CA CYS A 27 16.48 -0.84 -3.69
C CYS A 27 16.68 -2.06 -4.61
N VAL A 28 17.78 -2.80 -4.45
CA VAL A 28 18.04 -3.99 -5.26
C VAL A 28 17.41 -5.19 -4.58
N VAL A 29 16.26 -5.64 -5.10
CA VAL A 29 15.66 -6.90 -4.66
C VAL A 29 16.36 -8.02 -5.40
N HIS A 30 17.08 -8.84 -4.67
CA HIS A 30 17.38 -10.19 -5.12
C HIS A 30 16.30 -11.11 -4.60
N TRP A 31 15.50 -11.65 -5.50
CA TRP A 31 14.56 -12.72 -5.19
C TRP A 31 15.33 -13.88 -4.58
N THR A 32 15.13 -14.07 -3.28
CA THR A 32 15.68 -15.24 -2.59
C THR A 32 14.80 -16.44 -2.87
N HIS A 33 15.36 -17.63 -2.76
CA HIS A 33 14.60 -18.88 -2.84
C HIS A 33 13.38 -18.87 -1.91
N GLU A 34 13.58 -18.39 -0.67
CA GLU A 34 12.54 -18.24 0.34
C GLU A 34 11.40 -17.31 -0.10
N MET A 35 11.71 -16.23 -0.83
CA MET A 35 10.68 -15.33 -1.36
C MET A 35 9.87 -15.99 -2.48
N CYS A 36 10.51 -16.80 -3.32
CA CYS A 36 9.82 -17.55 -4.36
C CYS A 36 8.89 -18.61 -3.77
N GLU A 37 9.38 -19.42 -2.82
CA GLU A 37 8.56 -20.41 -2.09
C GLU A 37 7.39 -19.74 -1.37
N MET A 38 7.63 -18.57 -0.76
CA MET A 38 6.57 -17.82 -0.12
C MET A 38 5.52 -17.35 -1.12
N VAL A 39 5.93 -16.85 -2.29
CA VAL A 39 4.99 -16.43 -3.34
C VAL A 39 4.11 -17.60 -3.75
N GLU A 40 4.65 -18.79 -3.96
CA GLU A 40 3.88 -20.00 -4.33
C GLU A 40 2.87 -20.43 -3.25
N GLU A 41 3.20 -20.22 -1.98
CA GLU A 41 2.36 -20.60 -0.84
C GLU A 41 1.32 -19.53 -0.41
N LEU A 42 1.32 -18.33 -1.02
CA LEU A 42 0.38 -17.26 -0.67
C LEU A 42 -1.11 -17.70 -0.66
N PRO A 43 -1.62 -18.47 -1.65
CA PRO A 43 -3.01 -18.92 -1.64
C PRO A 43 -3.31 -19.83 -0.45
N ASN A 44 -2.35 -20.71 -0.11
CA ASN A 44 -2.48 -21.60 1.03
C ASN A 44 -2.40 -20.83 2.34
N MET A 45 -1.59 -19.79 2.43
CA MET A 45 -1.40 -19.02 3.65
C MET A 45 -2.48 -17.96 3.90
N GLU A 46 -3.35 -17.66 2.94
CA GLU A 46 -4.33 -16.57 3.04
C GLU A 46 -5.29 -16.71 4.24
N HIS A 47 -5.63 -17.94 4.61
CA HIS A 47 -6.47 -18.22 5.78
C HIS A 47 -5.82 -17.82 7.12
N SER A 48 -4.50 -17.65 7.15
CA SER A 48 -3.76 -17.20 8.35
C SER A 48 -3.94 -15.71 8.64
N VAL A 49 -4.34 -14.91 7.64
CA VAL A 49 -4.63 -13.49 7.84
C VAL A 49 -5.96 -13.37 8.58
N LYS A 50 -5.90 -12.73 9.76
CA LYS A 50 -7.06 -12.52 10.62
C LYS A 50 -8.14 -11.71 9.91
N ASP A 51 -9.40 -11.97 10.25
CA ASP A 51 -10.54 -11.32 9.61
C ASP A 51 -10.53 -9.79 9.82
N ASP A 52 -10.19 -9.29 11.01
CA ASP A 52 -10.02 -7.84 11.32
C ASP A 52 -9.04 -7.14 10.36
N VAL A 53 -7.94 -7.80 10.04
CA VAL A 53 -6.98 -7.34 9.04
C VAL A 53 -7.59 -7.40 7.65
N LYS A 54 -8.32 -8.47 7.29
CA LYS A 54 -9.01 -8.60 5.99
C LYS A 54 -10.03 -7.48 5.76
N TYR A 55 -10.81 -7.08 6.77
CA TYR A 55 -11.71 -5.93 6.67
C TYR A 55 -10.96 -4.65 6.25
N SER A 56 -9.80 -4.40 6.86
CA SER A 56 -8.96 -3.24 6.54
C SER A 56 -8.35 -3.33 5.15
N LEU A 57 -7.92 -4.53 4.74
CA LEU A 57 -7.32 -4.76 3.43
C LEU A 57 -8.34 -4.63 2.30
N VAL A 58 -9.58 -5.09 2.48
CA VAL A 58 -10.68 -4.89 1.51
C VAL A 58 -11.02 -3.40 1.37
N TYR A 59 -11.01 -2.64 2.48
CA TYR A 59 -11.13 -1.18 2.39
C TYR A 59 -9.98 -0.54 1.61
N ILE A 60 -8.74 -0.97 1.86
CA ILE A 60 -7.55 -0.48 1.15
C ILE A 60 -7.61 -0.82 -0.34
N ALA A 61 -8.06 -2.03 -0.69
CA ALA A 61 -8.23 -2.46 -2.08
C ALA A 61 -9.11 -1.47 -2.86
N GLY A 62 -10.27 -1.11 -2.31
CA GLY A 62 -11.15 -0.11 -2.91
C GLY A 62 -10.53 1.28 -3.03
N TYR A 63 -9.62 1.65 -2.12
CA TYR A 63 -8.89 2.91 -2.20
C TYR A 63 -7.82 2.91 -3.29
N VAL A 64 -7.14 1.77 -3.48
CA VAL A 64 -6.06 1.62 -4.48
C VAL A 64 -6.61 1.80 -5.90
N ILE A 65 -7.77 1.22 -6.20
CA ILE A 65 -8.39 1.26 -7.54
C ILE A 65 -9.36 2.44 -7.75
N ARG A 66 -9.54 3.33 -6.77
CA ARG A 66 -10.57 4.39 -6.84
C ARG A 66 -10.45 5.35 -8.04
N LYS A 67 -9.30 5.35 -8.70
CA LYS A 67 -9.01 6.22 -9.87
C LYS A 67 -9.17 5.47 -11.19
N ASP A 68 -9.46 4.19 -11.13
CA ASP A 68 -9.62 3.36 -12.31
C ASP A 68 -10.92 3.75 -12.97
N LYS A 69 -10.88 3.87 -14.29
CA LYS A 69 -12.02 4.34 -15.08
C LYS A 69 -12.93 3.20 -15.53
N GLU A 70 -12.49 1.97 -15.35
CA GLU A 70 -13.15 0.77 -15.85
C GLU A 70 -13.44 -0.18 -14.69
N GLU A 71 -14.71 -0.56 -14.57
CA GLU A 71 -15.12 -1.68 -13.73
C GLU A 71 -14.72 -2.97 -14.44
N VAL A 72 -13.82 -3.73 -13.83
CA VAL A 72 -13.54 -5.10 -14.27
C VAL A 72 -14.67 -5.97 -13.76
N GLU A 73 -15.33 -6.73 -14.65
CA GLU A 73 -16.29 -7.76 -14.24
C GLU A 73 -15.56 -8.81 -13.39
N ASP A 74 -15.82 -8.79 -12.10
CA ASP A 74 -15.23 -9.68 -11.10
C ASP A 74 -16.28 -9.99 -10.03
N SER A 75 -16.17 -11.15 -9.39
CA SER A 75 -17.01 -11.46 -8.22
C SER A 75 -16.66 -10.53 -7.06
N CYS A 76 -17.59 -10.44 -6.11
CA CYS A 76 -17.47 -9.55 -4.95
C CYS A 76 -17.58 -10.32 -3.62
N SER A 77 -17.18 -11.60 -3.59
CA SER A 77 -17.26 -12.47 -2.42
C SER A 77 -16.50 -11.90 -1.21
N TYR A 78 -15.33 -11.29 -1.42
CA TYR A 78 -14.59 -10.60 -0.37
C TYR A 78 -15.37 -9.40 0.15
N PHE A 79 -16.00 -8.64 -0.74
CA PHE A 79 -16.80 -7.51 -0.34
C PHE A 79 -18.10 -7.93 0.38
N GLU A 80 -18.74 -9.01 -0.03
CA GLU A 80 -19.90 -9.55 0.68
C GLU A 80 -19.53 -10.00 2.10
N LYS A 81 -18.36 -10.62 2.27
CA LYS A 81 -17.90 -11.14 3.55
C LYS A 81 -17.28 -10.08 4.47
N PHE A 82 -16.53 -9.13 3.90
CA PHE A 82 -15.71 -8.17 4.62
C PHE A 82 -16.01 -6.69 4.29
N GLY A 83 -16.91 -6.41 3.37
CA GLY A 83 -17.23 -5.04 2.92
C GLY A 83 -18.18 -4.27 3.84
N ALA A 84 -18.84 -4.94 4.80
CA ALA A 84 -19.71 -4.26 5.77
C ALA A 84 -18.97 -3.17 6.55
N PHE A 85 -17.71 -3.42 6.93
CA PHE A 85 -16.85 -2.42 7.57
C PHE A 85 -16.53 -1.27 6.61
N THR A 86 -16.19 -1.60 5.36
CA THR A 86 -15.89 -0.65 4.29
C THR A 86 -17.03 0.33 4.05
N LEU A 87 -18.27 -0.16 4.04
CA LEU A 87 -19.48 0.67 3.90
C LEU A 87 -19.67 1.62 5.09
N SER A 88 -19.40 1.16 6.32
CA SER A 88 -19.55 1.99 7.53
C SER A 88 -18.55 3.15 7.61
N LEU A 89 -17.37 2.99 7.00
CA LEU A 89 -16.33 4.02 6.93
C LEU A 89 -16.42 4.89 5.68
N SER A 90 -17.08 4.41 4.63
CA SER A 90 -17.19 5.12 3.37
C SER A 90 -18.00 6.40 3.53
N ARG A 91 -17.47 7.51 3.00
CA ARG A 91 -18.16 8.80 2.91
C ARG A 91 -18.76 9.04 1.51
N GLY A 92 -19.03 7.97 0.77
CA GLY A 92 -19.65 8.02 -0.56
C GLY A 92 -18.68 8.19 -1.72
N GLY A 93 -17.39 7.90 -1.54
CA GLY A 93 -16.37 8.03 -2.60
C GLY A 93 -15.33 6.90 -2.65
N LEU A 94 -15.60 5.79 -1.96
CA LEU A 94 -14.75 4.61 -2.00
C LEU A 94 -15.33 3.61 -3.01
N PHE A 95 -14.46 3.08 -3.87
CA PHE A 95 -14.85 2.10 -4.87
C PHE A 95 -15.01 0.72 -4.24
N GLN A 96 -15.97 -0.07 -4.72
CA GLN A 96 -16.09 -1.46 -4.35
C GLN A 96 -15.07 -2.27 -5.16
N ALA A 97 -14.10 -2.88 -4.48
CA ALA A 97 -13.11 -3.72 -5.12
C ALA A 97 -13.65 -5.13 -5.38
N GLY A 98 -13.36 -5.65 -6.57
CA GLY A 98 -13.57 -7.07 -6.91
C GLY A 98 -12.62 -8.00 -6.15
N ASP A 99 -12.91 -9.29 -6.22
CA ASP A 99 -12.18 -10.34 -5.50
C ASP A 99 -10.70 -10.41 -5.89
N SER A 100 -10.36 -10.21 -7.16
CA SER A 100 -8.98 -10.19 -7.66
C SER A 100 -8.14 -9.09 -7.01
N VAL A 101 -8.71 -7.89 -6.88
CA VAL A 101 -8.04 -6.75 -6.24
C VAL A 101 -7.89 -6.98 -4.74
N CYS A 102 -8.93 -7.53 -4.12
CA CYS A 102 -8.91 -7.87 -2.70
C CYS A 102 -7.84 -8.94 -2.40
N GLN A 103 -7.80 -10.01 -3.17
CA GLN A 103 -6.85 -11.10 -3.01
C GLN A 103 -5.41 -10.64 -3.28
N TRP A 104 -5.18 -9.87 -4.35
CA TRP A 104 -3.88 -9.25 -4.61
C TRP A 104 -3.41 -8.39 -3.43
N THR A 105 -4.31 -7.57 -2.87
CA THR A 105 -4.00 -6.71 -1.71
C THR A 105 -3.59 -7.55 -0.49
N ILE A 106 -4.27 -8.68 -0.24
CA ILE A 106 -3.95 -9.60 0.85
C ILE A 106 -2.60 -10.28 0.63
N PHE A 107 -2.34 -10.77 -0.59
CA PHE A 107 -1.08 -11.41 -0.96
C PHE A 107 0.11 -10.44 -0.81
N CYS A 108 -0.05 -9.21 -1.27
CA CYS A 108 0.94 -8.16 -1.10
C CYS A 108 1.17 -7.81 0.38
N TYR A 109 0.11 -7.78 1.19
CA TYR A 109 0.25 -7.59 2.63
C TYR A 109 1.03 -8.72 3.31
N MET A 110 0.76 -9.97 2.96
CA MET A 110 1.48 -11.13 3.50
C MET A 110 2.97 -11.09 3.13
N MET A 111 3.27 -10.81 1.86
CA MET A 111 4.66 -10.61 1.44
C MET A 111 5.32 -9.45 2.18
N PHE A 112 4.62 -8.33 2.34
CA PHE A 112 5.10 -7.18 3.09
C PHE A 112 5.48 -7.55 4.54
N GLN A 113 4.63 -8.29 5.26
CA GLN A 113 4.91 -8.70 6.64
C GLN A 113 6.23 -9.48 6.76
N SER A 114 6.62 -10.22 5.73
CA SER A 114 7.83 -11.04 5.72
C SER A 114 9.10 -10.29 5.33
N VAL A 115 8.98 -9.23 4.52
CA VAL A 115 10.16 -8.61 3.85
C VAL A 115 10.38 -7.14 4.17
N TRP A 116 9.43 -6.45 4.83
CA TRP A 116 9.46 -4.98 5.00
C TRP A 116 10.73 -4.42 5.65
N GLU A 117 11.38 -5.18 6.53
CA GLU A 117 12.63 -4.75 7.18
C GLU A 117 13.82 -4.75 6.21
N LYS A 118 13.75 -5.56 5.15
CA LYS A 118 14.86 -5.82 4.21
C LYS A 118 14.72 -5.01 2.92
N VAL A 119 13.53 -4.56 2.58
CA VAL A 119 13.25 -3.86 1.31
C VAL A 119 12.90 -2.39 1.52
N CYS A 120 13.12 -1.56 0.50
CA CYS A 120 12.56 -0.22 0.46
C CYS A 120 11.19 -0.20 -0.25
N ARG A 121 10.59 0.98 -0.35
CA ARG A 121 9.31 1.16 -1.05
C ARG A 121 9.39 0.83 -2.54
N ASN A 122 10.49 1.19 -3.22
CA ASN A 122 10.67 0.89 -4.65
C ASN A 122 10.75 -0.62 -4.87
N SER A 123 11.58 -1.30 -4.10
CA SER A 123 11.68 -2.76 -4.07
C SER A 123 10.35 -3.46 -3.80
N LEU A 124 9.57 -2.93 -2.85
CA LEU A 124 8.25 -3.48 -2.56
C LEU A 124 7.28 -3.30 -3.74
N ASN A 125 7.37 -2.19 -4.48
CA ASN A 125 6.57 -2.00 -5.70
C ASN A 125 6.88 -3.09 -6.72
N GLU A 126 8.16 -3.39 -6.96
CA GLU A 126 8.55 -4.44 -7.90
C GLU A 126 8.05 -5.81 -7.44
N ILE A 127 8.14 -6.12 -6.14
CA ILE A 127 7.56 -7.35 -5.58
C ILE A 127 6.05 -7.43 -5.85
N PHE A 128 5.32 -6.32 -5.67
CA PHE A 128 3.86 -6.29 -5.89
C PHE A 128 3.48 -6.43 -7.37
N ILE A 129 4.33 -5.93 -8.28
CA ILE A 129 4.19 -6.14 -9.73
C ILE A 129 4.37 -7.63 -10.05
N GLU A 130 5.39 -8.27 -9.51
CA GLU A 130 5.64 -9.71 -9.72
C GLU A 130 4.49 -10.57 -9.17
N ILE A 131 3.95 -10.26 -8.00
CA ILE A 131 2.75 -10.94 -7.48
C ILE A 131 1.58 -10.76 -8.45
N SER A 132 1.36 -9.54 -8.94
CA SER A 132 0.30 -9.25 -9.91
C SER A 132 0.46 -10.07 -11.19
N GLN A 133 1.69 -10.22 -11.69
CA GLN A 133 1.99 -10.98 -12.91
C GLN A 133 1.84 -12.49 -12.69
N ASN A 134 2.39 -13.03 -11.61
CA ASN A 134 2.35 -14.46 -11.30
C ASN A 134 0.93 -15.00 -11.12
N TYR A 135 0.04 -14.17 -10.57
CA TYR A 135 -1.35 -14.54 -10.30
C TYR A 135 -2.36 -13.97 -11.31
N GLY A 136 -1.91 -13.18 -12.29
CA GLY A 136 -2.77 -12.64 -13.33
C GLY A 136 -3.76 -11.55 -12.86
N PHE A 137 -3.46 -10.83 -11.77
CA PHE A 137 -4.35 -9.82 -11.19
C PHE A 137 -4.45 -8.51 -11.99
N LYS A 138 -3.56 -8.29 -12.98
CA LYS A 138 -3.53 -7.10 -13.87
C LYS A 138 -3.37 -5.75 -13.14
N MET A 139 -2.73 -5.74 -11.97
CA MET A 139 -2.37 -4.51 -11.26
C MET A 139 -1.10 -3.90 -11.86
N ASP A 140 -1.16 -2.60 -12.16
CA ASP A 140 -0.05 -1.83 -12.73
C ASP A 140 0.84 -1.13 -11.67
N LYS A 141 1.82 -0.35 -12.13
CA LYS A 141 2.74 0.43 -11.28
C LYS A 141 2.03 1.43 -10.37
N HIS A 142 0.94 2.06 -10.81
CA HIS A 142 0.20 3.03 -10.00
C HIS A 142 -0.45 2.34 -8.80
N HIS A 143 -1.05 1.17 -9.00
CA HIS A 143 -1.64 0.37 -7.92
C HIS A 143 -0.58 -0.05 -6.90
N CYS A 144 0.54 -0.60 -7.38
CA CYS A 144 1.64 -1.06 -6.54
C CYS A 144 2.22 0.09 -5.70
N PHE A 145 2.41 1.26 -6.32
CA PHE A 145 2.85 2.47 -5.63
C PHE A 145 1.85 2.95 -4.57
N ALA A 146 0.55 2.93 -4.87
CA ALA A 146 -0.48 3.30 -3.90
C ALA A 146 -0.45 2.38 -2.69
N LEU A 147 -0.42 1.05 -2.91
CA LEU A 147 -0.43 0.06 -1.84
C LEU A 147 0.85 0.11 -1.00
N SER A 148 2.03 0.17 -1.61
CA SER A 148 3.30 0.23 -0.89
C SER A 148 3.40 1.47 0.00
N ASN A 149 2.91 2.63 -0.47
CA ASN A 149 2.82 3.83 0.34
C ASN A 149 1.91 3.64 1.55
N ILE A 150 0.74 3.04 1.37
CA ILE A 150 -0.21 2.79 2.47
C ILE A 150 0.43 1.88 3.52
N LEU A 151 1.02 0.77 3.11
CA LEU A 151 1.63 -0.20 4.03
C LEU A 151 2.83 0.39 4.78
N PHE A 152 3.74 1.07 4.10
CA PHE A 152 4.88 1.73 4.76
C PHE A 152 4.45 2.89 5.65
N ASN A 153 3.45 3.68 5.26
CA ASN A 153 2.99 4.80 6.11
C ASN A 153 2.32 4.27 7.39
N ASN A 154 1.52 3.20 7.29
CA ASN A 154 0.92 2.55 8.45
C ASN A 154 2.00 1.96 9.38
N LEU A 155 3.03 1.32 8.82
CA LEU A 155 4.19 0.85 9.57
C LEU A 155 4.95 2.01 10.25
N CYS A 156 5.19 3.12 9.54
CA CYS A 156 5.83 4.31 10.11
C CYS A 156 5.01 4.91 11.26
N ASN A 157 3.68 4.85 11.21
CA ASN A 157 2.83 5.35 12.28
C ASN A 157 2.82 4.42 13.51
N ILE A 158 2.99 3.11 13.30
CA ILE A 158 3.11 2.10 14.38
C ILE A 158 4.49 2.18 15.05
N THR A 159 5.54 2.32 14.25
CA THR A 159 6.93 2.39 14.76
C THR A 159 7.29 3.76 15.32
N ASN A 160 6.69 4.84 14.81
CA ASN A 160 6.77 6.19 15.37
C ASN A 160 5.52 6.53 16.19
N LEU A 161 5.05 5.60 17.03
CA LEU A 161 4.17 6.00 18.12
C LEU A 161 4.85 7.16 18.85
N PRO A 162 4.23 8.35 18.92
CA PRO A 162 4.83 9.44 19.65
C PRO A 162 4.94 8.98 21.10
N SER A 163 6.19 8.73 21.54
CA SER A 163 6.56 8.65 22.96
C SER A 163 5.72 9.67 23.69
N ASP A 164 4.82 9.21 24.58
CA ASP A 164 3.84 9.99 25.34
C ASP A 164 4.25 11.46 25.49
N LYS A 165 3.89 12.29 24.51
CA LYS A 165 3.95 13.73 24.68
C LYS A 165 2.61 14.09 25.25
N GLU A 166 2.60 14.27 26.57
CA GLU A 166 1.47 14.79 27.33
C GLU A 166 0.73 15.85 26.50
N PRO A 167 -0.61 15.76 26.42
CA PRO A 167 -1.39 16.72 25.65
C PRO A 167 -1.15 18.10 26.24
N LYS A 168 -0.41 18.95 25.52
CA LYS A 168 -0.28 20.37 25.86
C LYS A 168 -1.68 20.98 25.80
N GLN A 169 -2.31 21.15 26.96
CA GLN A 169 -3.54 21.91 27.13
C GLN A 169 -3.35 23.27 26.45
N LYS A 170 -4.09 23.49 25.35
CA LYS A 170 -4.26 24.83 24.81
C LYS A 170 -5.11 25.59 25.81
N VAL A 171 -4.47 26.43 26.62
CA VAL A 171 -5.16 27.44 27.43
C VAL A 171 -5.88 28.38 26.45
N LEU A 172 -7.21 28.28 26.41
CA LEU A 172 -8.08 29.24 25.75
C LEU A 172 -7.90 30.58 26.47
N LYS A 173 -7.27 31.56 25.81
CA LYS A 173 -7.41 32.95 26.22
C LYS A 173 -8.79 33.41 25.79
N LEU A 174 -9.68 33.64 26.75
CA LEU A 174 -10.93 34.34 26.52
C LEU A 174 -10.63 35.84 26.30
N PRO A 175 -11.43 36.51 25.44
CA PRO A 175 -11.30 37.95 25.16
C PRO A 175 -11.64 38.82 26.37
#